data_AF-A0A352T186-F1
#
_entry.id   AF-A0A352T186-F1
#
_cell.length_a   1.000
_cell.length_b   1.000
_cell.length_c   1.000
_cell.angle_alpha   90.00
_cell.angle_beta   90.00
_cell.angle_gamma   90.00
#
_symmetry.space_group_name_H-M   'P 1'
#
loop_
_entity.id
_entity.type
_entity.pdbx_description
1 polymer ?
#
loop_
_entity_poly.entity_id
_entity_poly.type
_entity_poly.pdbx_seq_one_letter_code
_entity_poly.pdbx_strand_id
1 'polypeptide(L)' 'MNSNELWLVEESRKGNVDAFEELIKDYKRVAYNIALRILRNVEDAEDASQEALIKV' A
#
# COMPACT_ATOMS: atom_id res chain seq x y z
N MET A 1 17.87 -4.29 -1.50
CA MET A 1 17.08 -3.77 -0.37
C MET A 1 17.82 -2.59 0.19
N ASN A 2 17.21 -1.41 0.11
CA ASN A 2 17.78 -0.19 0.67
C ASN A 2 17.80 -0.33 2.21
N SER A 3 18.82 0.17 2.90
CA SER A 3 18.86 0.10 4.38
C SER A 3 17.63 0.74 5.03
N ASN A 4 17.04 1.74 4.37
CA ASN A 4 15.79 2.39 4.79
C ASN A 4 14.56 1.47 4.65
N GLU A 5 14.48 0.68 3.58
CA GLU A 5 13.38 -0.26 3.35
C GLU A 5 13.38 -1.37 4.40
N LEU A 6 14.57 -1.89 4.73
CA LEU A 6 14.71 -2.91 5.77
C LEU A 6 14.29 -2.38 7.16
N TRP A 7 14.62 -1.11 7.45
CA TRP A 7 14.19 -0.44 8.67
C TRP A 7 12.67 -0.27 8.72
N LEU A 8 12.06 0.17 7.62
CA LEU A 8 10.60 0.30 7.51
C LEU A 8 9.90 -1.04 7.76
N VAL A 9 10.40 -2.13 7.15
CA VAL A 9 9.86 -3.49 7.37
C VAL A 9 9.92 -3.90 8.84
N GLU A 10 11.07 -3.70 9.50
CA GLU A 10 11.22 -4.09 10.91
C GLU A 10 10.33 -3.27 11.84
N GLU A 11 10.16 -1.97 11.58
CA GLU A 11 9.26 -1.12 12.36
C GLU A 11 7.78 -1.43 12.09
N SER A 12 7.39 -1.70 10.84
CA SER A 12 6.05 -2.16 10.51
C SER A 12 5.69 -3.44 11.26
N ARG A 13 6.62 -4.40 11.35
CA ARG A 13 6.43 -5.66 12.08
C ARG A 13 6.24 -5.45 13.59
N LYS A 14 6.69 -4.33 14.15
CA LYS A 14 6.47 -3.94 15.55
C LYS A 14 5.16 -3.17 15.76
N GLY A 15 4.37 -2.96 14.71
CA GLY A 15 3.11 -2.21 14.76
C GLY A 15 3.26 -0.71 14.51
N ASN A 16 4.41 -0.24 14.02
CA ASN A 16 4.56 1.15 13.62
C ASN A 16 3.80 1.40 12.31
N VAL A 17 2.63 2.03 12.43
CA VAL A 17 1.73 2.34 11.31
C VAL A 17 2.37 3.31 10.32
N ASP A 18 3.12 4.32 10.79
CA ASP A 18 3.77 5.30 9.92
C ASP A 18 4.86 4.62 9.06
N ALA A 19 5.62 3.69 9.66
CA ALA A 19 6.61 2.91 8.93
C ALA A 19 5.95 2.00 7.88
N PHE A 20 4.81 1.40 8.20
CA PHE A 20 4.03 0.61 7.25
C PHE A 20 3.50 1.47 6.11
N GLU A 21 2.94 2.63 6.41
CA GLU A 21 2.41 3.55 5.40
C GLU A 21 3.50 4.01 4.42
N GLU A 22 4.69 4.37 4.92
CA GLU A 22 5.82 4.75 4.07
C GLU A 22 6.35 3.55 3.26
N LEU A 23 6.38 2.34 3.85
CA LEU A 23 6.76 1.11 3.15
C LEU A 23 5.84 0.81 1.95
N ILE A 24 4.52 0.99 2.12
CA ILE A 24 3.55 0.62 1.09
C ILE A 24 3.17 1.77 0.15
N LYS A 25 3.67 2.99 0.37
CA LYS A 25 3.26 4.21 -0.34
C LYS A 25 3.33 4.11 -1.87
N ASP A 26 4.44 3.62 -2.41
CA ASP A 26 4.60 3.44 -3.85
C ASP A 26 3.69 2.34 -4.38
N TYR A 27 3.49 1.29 -3.60
CA TYR A 27 2.59 0.18 -3.93
C TYR A 27 1.11 0.59 -3.89
N LYS A 28 0.69 1.49 -2.98
CA LYS A 28 -0.66 2.10 -2.95
C LYS A 28 -0.99 2.73 -4.29
N ARG A 29 -0.07 3.52 -4.84
CA ARG A 29 -0.26 4.18 -6.13
C ARG A 29 -0.36 3.19 -7.29
N VAL A 30 0.48 2.15 -7.29
CA VAL A 30 0.44 1.11 -8.33
C VAL A 30 -0.86 0.31 -8.27
N ALA A 31 -1.27 -0.14 -7.08
CA ALA A 31 -2.51 -0.88 -6.87
C ALA A 31 -3.73 -0.08 -7.31
N TYR A 32 -3.82 1.20 -6.92
CA TYR A 32 -4.90 2.10 -7.36
C TYR A 32 -4.93 2.25 -8.88
N ASN A 33 -3.78 2.46 -9.54
CA ASN A 33 -3.73 2.60 -10.99
C ASN A 33 -4.16 1.31 -11.72
N ILE A 34 -3.84 0.14 -11.16
CA ILE A 34 -4.29 -1.15 -11.71
C ILE A 34 -5.81 -1.27 -11.56
N ALA A 35 -6.33 -1.03 -10.36
CA ALA A 35 -7.77 -1.08 -10.07
C ALA A 35 -8.56 -0.12 -10.97
N LEU A 36 -8.07 1.12 -11.15
CA LEU A 36 -8.69 2.11 -12.01
C LEU A 36 -8.73 1.69 -13.48
N ARG A 37 -7.69 1.02 -13.98
CA ARG A 37 -7.68 0.52 -15.37
C ARG A 37 -8.67 -0.61 -15.60
N ILE A 38 -8.94 -1.41 -14.58
CA ILE A 38 -9.86 -2.55 -14.64
C ILE A 38 -11.31 -2.09 -14.44
N LEU A 39 -11.56 -1.37 -13.36
CA LEU A 39 -12.91 -0.99 -12.91
C LEU A 39 -13.44 0.24 -13.62
N ARG A 40 -12.55 1.14 -14.06
CA ARG A 40 -12.88 2.43 -14.70
C ARG A 40 -13.85 3.31 -13.88
N ASN A 41 -13.91 3.06 -12.58
CA ASN A 41 -14.64 3.84 -11.59
C ASN A 41 -13.64 4.21 -10.49
N VAL A 42 -13.62 5.48 -10.09
CA VAL A 42 -12.72 6.01 -9.07
C VAL A 42 -13.05 5.45 -7.69
N GLU A 43 -14.35 5.42 -7.32
CA GLU A 43 -14.78 4.93 -6.00
C GLU A 43 -14.46 3.44 -5.84
N ASP A 44 -14.86 2.62 -6.80
CA ASP A 44 -14.58 1.17 -6.76
C ASP A 44 -13.08 0.87 -6.80
N ALA A 45 -12.29 1.68 -7.52
CA ALA A 45 -10.84 1.51 -7.58
C ALA A 45 -10.15 1.88 -6.26
N GLU A 46 -10.62 2.94 -5.61
CA GLU A 46 -10.15 3.31 -4.28
C GLU A 46 -10.47 2.21 -3.27
N ASP A 47 -11.73 1.77 -3.20
CA ASP A 47 -12.18 0.72 -2.27
C ASP A 47 -11.42 -0.59 -2.50
N ALA A 48 -11.36 -1.07 -3.74
CA ALA A 48 -10.65 -2.31 -4.08
C ALA A 48 -9.14 -2.25 -3.77
N SER A 49 -8.49 -1.11 -4.04
CA SER A 49 -7.05 -0.95 -3.76
C SER A 49 -6.75 -0.86 -2.26
N GLN A 50 -7.64 -0.22 -1.50
CA GLN A 50 -7.52 -0.14 -0.05
C GLN A 50 -7.78 -1.50 0.60
N GLU A 51 -8.84 -2.21 0.21
CA GLU A 51 -9.12 -3.56 0.71
C GLU A 51 -7.93 -4.51 0.48
N ALA A 52 -7.33 -4.47 -0.71
CA ALA A 52 -6.21 -5.33 -1.08
C ALA A 52 -4.93 -5.08 -0.25
N LEU A 53 -4.73 -3.86 0.26
CA LEU A 53 -3.53 -3.48 1.00
C LEU A 53 -3.70 -3.51 2.52
N ILE A 54 -4.93 -3.40 3.03
CA ILE A 54 -5.23 -3.34 4.47
C ILE A 54 -5.60 -4.72 5.04
N LYS A 55 -6.14 -5.64 4.23
CA LYS A 55 -6.57 -6.99 4.69
C LYS A 55 -5.43 -8.05 4.75
N VAL A 56 -4.15 -7.66 4.75
CA VAL A 56 -3.02 -8.62 4.76
C VAL A 56 -2.62 -9.01 6.18
#